data_AF-A0A453PRI3-F1
#
_entry.id   AF-A0A453PRI3-F1
#
_cell.length_a   1.000
_cell.length_b   1.000
_cell.length_c   1.000
_cell.angle_alpha   90.00
_cell.angle_beta   90.00
_cell.angle_gamma   90.00
#
_symmetry.space_group_name_H-M   'P 1'
#
loop_
_entity.id
_entity.type
_entity.pdbx_description
1 polymer ?
#
loop_
_entity_poly.entity_id
_entity_poly.type
_entity_poly.pdbx_seq_one_letter_code
_entity_poly.pdbx_strand_id
1 'polypeptide(L)' 'SPREIRQGEEVAWYADGDTVVRSEQNPNVGYAYDRVFAPTTTTRQVYDVAAQHVVSGAMEGIYGTIFAYGVTSSGKT' A
#
# COMPACT_ATOMS: atom_id res chain seq x y z
N SER A 1 -12.14 -1.36 7.51
CA SER A 1 -13.21 -0.35 7.33
C SER A 1 -14.20 -0.40 8.49
N PRO A 2 -14.84 0.71 8.90
CA PRO A 2 -15.90 0.68 9.92
C PRO A 2 -17.03 -0.31 9.62
N ARG A 3 -17.32 -0.58 8.33
CA ARG A 3 -18.29 -1.60 7.93
C ARG A 3 -17.81 -3.02 8.27
N GLU A 4 -16.57 -3.34 7.92
CA GLU A 4 -15.94 -4.65 8.13
C GLU A 4 -15.77 -4.94 9.63
N ILE A 5 -15.38 -3.92 10.42
CA ILE A 5 -15.25 -4.04 11.88
C ILE A 5 -16.61 -4.37 12.52
N ARG A 6 -17.70 -3.73 12.07
CA ARG A 6 -19.05 -4.04 12.57
C ARG A 6 -19.51 -5.45 12.21
N GLN A 7 -19.01 -6.00 11.12
CA GLN A 7 -19.30 -7.37 10.68
C GLN A 7 -18.40 -8.41 11.36
N GLY A 8 -17.41 -7.96 12.17
CA GLY A 8 -16.47 -8.85 12.85
C GLY A 8 -15.49 -9.53 11.90
N GLU A 9 -15.22 -8.93 10.73
CA GLU A 9 -14.27 -9.48 9.78
C GLU A 9 -12.84 -9.38 10.33
N GLU A 10 -12.11 -10.49 10.25
CA GLU A 10 -10.70 -10.56 10.63
C GLU A 10 -9.80 -10.06 9.51
N VAL A 11 -8.60 -9.61 9.90
CA VAL A 11 -7.57 -9.17 8.96
C VAL A 11 -6.94 -10.40 8.29
N ALA A 12 -7.15 -10.56 6.99
CA ALA A 12 -6.60 -11.71 6.25
C ALA A 12 -5.13 -11.55 5.82
N TRP A 13 -4.64 -10.31 5.73
CA TRP A 13 -3.32 -9.95 5.24
C TRP A 13 -2.67 -8.90 6.13
N TYR A 14 -1.40 -9.10 6.48
CA TYR A 14 -0.63 -8.14 7.26
C TYR A 14 0.72 -7.84 6.60
N ALA A 15 1.27 -6.67 6.91
CA ALA A 15 2.61 -6.28 6.49
C ALA A 15 3.64 -7.01 7.37
N ASP A 16 4.47 -7.85 6.76
CA ASP A 16 5.62 -8.47 7.38
C ASP A 16 6.87 -7.65 7.06
N GLY A 17 7.12 -6.64 7.90
CA GLY A 17 8.11 -5.62 7.61
C GLY A 17 7.68 -4.70 6.46
N ASP A 18 8.67 -4.20 5.72
CA ASP A 18 8.50 -3.11 4.77
C ASP A 18 8.34 -3.56 3.32
N THR A 19 8.54 -4.84 3.04
CA THR A 19 8.65 -5.37 1.66
C THR A 19 7.81 -6.62 1.42
N VAL A 20 7.19 -7.21 2.46
CA VAL A 20 6.41 -8.44 2.33
C VAL A 20 5.02 -8.24 2.91
N VAL A 21 4.00 -8.73 2.20
CA VAL A 21 2.66 -8.94 2.75
C VAL A 21 2.45 -10.44 2.94
N ARG A 22 1.94 -10.85 4.09
CA ARG A 22 1.76 -12.28 4.44
C ARG A 22 0.31 -12.56 4.81
N SER A 23 -0.14 -13.77 4.47
CA SER A 23 -1.48 -14.24 4.83
C SER A 23 -1.52 -14.68 6.29
N GLU A 24 -2.58 -14.28 7.00
CA GLU A 24 -2.84 -14.75 8.36
C GLU A 24 -3.30 -16.22 8.37
N GLN A 25 -4.04 -16.64 7.33
CA GLN A 25 -4.60 -17.99 7.22
C GLN A 25 -3.54 -19.04 6.85
N ASN A 26 -2.51 -18.65 6.10
CA ASN A 26 -1.42 -19.53 5.71
C ASN A 26 -0.09 -18.76 5.70
N PRO A 27 0.72 -18.85 6.77
CA PRO A 27 1.99 -18.12 6.88
C PRO A 27 3.02 -18.44 5.78
N ASN A 28 2.85 -19.55 5.05
CA ASN A 28 3.71 -19.90 3.91
C ASN A 28 3.37 -19.11 2.63
N VAL A 29 2.26 -18.35 2.63
CA VAL A 29 1.84 -17.51 1.51
C VAL A 29 2.18 -16.05 1.81
N GLY A 30 3.11 -15.51 1.04
CA GLY A 30 3.47 -14.09 1.08
C GLY A 30 3.93 -13.58 -0.27
N TYR A 31 3.81 -12.28 -0.48
CA TYR A 31 4.21 -11.60 -1.70
C TYR A 31 5.19 -10.47 -1.38
N ALA A 32 6.27 -10.41 -2.15
CA ALA A 32 7.29 -9.38 -2.02
C ALA A 32 7.04 -8.21 -2.98
N TYR A 33 7.26 -7.00 -2.50
CA TYR A 33 7.13 -5.73 -3.22
C TYR A 33 8.30 -4.80 -2.84
N ASP A 34 8.51 -3.75 -3.63
CA ASP A 34 9.50 -2.71 -3.28
C ASP A 34 9.15 -2.01 -1.97
N ARG A 35 7.85 -1.80 -1.73
CA ARG A 35 7.33 -1.28 -0.47
C ARG A 35 5.93 -1.82 -0.19
N VAL A 36 5.71 -2.21 1.06
CA VAL A 36 4.41 -2.48 1.66
C VAL A 36 4.14 -1.40 2.70
N PHE A 37 2.95 -0.81 2.64
CA PHE A 37 2.51 0.21 3.58
C PHE A 37 1.49 -0.40 4.54
N ALA A 38 1.81 -0.45 5.83
CA ALA A 38 0.90 -0.92 6.87
C ALA A 38 -0.31 0.02 7.03
N PRO A 39 -1.44 -0.42 7.61
CA PRO A 39 -2.63 0.42 7.81
C PRO A 39 -2.40 1.70 8.64
N THR A 40 -1.31 1.75 9.41
CA THR A 40 -0.89 2.91 10.22
C THR A 40 -0.07 3.93 9.42
N THR A 41 0.28 3.63 8.17
CA THR A 41 1.07 4.52 7.32
C THR A 41 0.27 5.77 6.97
N THR A 42 0.88 6.93 7.16
CA THR A 42 0.28 8.22 6.80
C THR A 42 0.39 8.49 5.31
N THR A 43 -0.53 9.30 4.77
CA THR A 43 -0.47 9.76 3.37
C THR A 43 0.87 10.43 3.04
N ARG A 44 1.46 11.14 4.01
CA ARG A 44 2.77 11.76 3.84
C ARG A 44 3.87 10.72 3.62
N GLN A 45 3.92 9.67 4.43
CA GLN A 45 4.92 8.60 4.26
C GLN A 45 4.77 7.89 2.91
N VAL A 46 3.53 7.69 2.44
CA VAL A 46 3.30 7.15 1.08
C VAL A 46 3.85 8.10 0.01
N TYR A 47 3.62 9.42 0.14
CA TYR A 47 4.16 10.41 -0.78
C TYR A 47 5.68 10.41 -0.81
N ASP A 48 6.31 10.50 0.37
CA ASP A 48 7.76 10.60 0.53
C ASP A 48 8.47 9.40 -0.12
N VAL A 49 7.89 8.20 -0.01
CA VAL A 49 8.47 6.97 -0.56
C VAL A 49 8.09 6.71 -2.03
N ALA A 50 6.83 6.87 -2.40
CA ALA A 50 6.33 6.40 -3.71
C ALA A 50 6.19 7.50 -4.77
N ALA A 51 6.04 8.77 -4.37
CA ALA A 51 5.68 9.85 -5.29
C ALA A 51 6.75 10.95 -5.40
N GLN A 52 7.47 11.24 -4.31
CA GLN A 52 8.40 12.37 -4.24
C GLN A 52 9.42 12.35 -5.39
N HIS A 53 10.06 11.20 -5.63
CA HIS A 53 11.07 11.07 -6.70
C HIS A 53 10.48 11.28 -8.10
N VAL A 54 9.25 10.81 -8.33
CA VAL A 54 8.55 11.00 -9.61
C VAL A 54 8.26 12.49 -9.84
N VAL A 55 7.80 13.19 -8.79
CA VAL A 55 7.56 14.63 -8.84
C VAL A 55 8.85 15.41 -9.06
N SER A 56 9.93 15.08 -8.36
CA SER A 56 11.24 15.71 -8.58
C SER A 56 11.74 15.52 -10.01
N GLY A 57 11.66 14.31 -10.56
CA GLY A 57 12.02 14.05 -11.95
C GLY A 57 11.17 14.86 -12.94
N ALA A 58 9.87 15.00 -12.67
CA ALA A 58 9.00 15.85 -13.49
C ALA A 58 9.43 17.32 -13.49
N MET A 59 9.89 17.84 -12.35
CA MET A 59 10.43 19.20 -12.25
C MET A 59 11.75 19.38 -13.00
N GLU A 60 12.50 18.30 -13.22
CA GLU A 60 13.73 18.26 -14.02
C GLU A 60 13.46 17.99 -15.52
N GLY A 61 12.19 17.90 -15.92
CA GLY A 61 11.78 17.69 -17.31
C GLY A 61 11.67 16.21 -17.73
N ILE A 62 11.68 15.28 -16.78
CA ILE A 62 11.51 13.84 -17.02
C ILE A 62 10.02 13.46 -16.92
N TYR A 63 9.51 12.71 -17.88
CA TYR A 63 8.13 12.19 -17.80
C TYR A 63 8.02 11.10 -16.72
N GLY A 64 7.06 11.26 -15.81
CA GLY A 64 6.78 10.32 -14.73
C GLY A 64 5.29 10.00 -14.64
N THR A 65 4.96 8.74 -14.28
CA THR A 65 3.58 8.26 -14.20
C THR A 65 3.36 7.45 -12.92
N ILE A 66 2.27 7.72 -12.21
CA ILE A 66 1.83 6.96 -11.03
C ILE A 66 0.43 6.41 -11.30
N PHE A 67 0.25 5.11 -11.04
CA PHE A 67 -1.06 4.46 -11.13
C PHE A 67 -1.47 3.93 -9.76
N ALA A 68 -2.74 4.13 -9.40
CA ALA A 68 -3.37 3.45 -8.27
C ALA A 68 -4.27 2.33 -8.80
N TYR A 69 -4.00 1.08 -8.40
CA TYR A 69 -4.73 -0.10 -8.87
C TYR A 69 -5.31 -0.90 -7.70
N GLY A 70 -6.51 -1.45 -7.88
CA GLY A 70 -7.24 -2.20 -6.87
C GLY A 70 -8.74 -2.13 -7.05
N VAL A 71 -9.47 -2.98 -6.33
CA VAL A 71 -10.95 -3.03 -6.37
C VAL A 71 -11.61 -1.75 -5.83
N THR A 72 -12.86 -1.48 -6.17
CA THR A 72 -13.59 -0.32 -5.61
C THR A 72 -13.56 -0.35 -4.08
N SER A 73 -13.42 0.83 -3.44
CA SER A 73 -13.28 0.97 -1.99
C SER A 73 -11.93 0.51 -1.38
N SER A 74 -10.91 0.19 -2.20
CA SER A 74 -9.57 -0.20 -1.72
C SER A 74 -8.61 0.96 -1.41
N GLY A 75 -9.07 2.22 -1.43
CA GLY A 75 -8.22 3.39 -1.14
C GLY A 75 -7.40 3.95 -2.31
N LYS A 76 -7.91 3.83 -3.56
CA LYS A 76 -7.27 4.44 -4.74
C LYS A 76 -7.44 5.98 -4.83
N THR A 77 -8.50 6.51 -4.20
CA THR A 77 -8.86 7.93 -4.16
C THR A 77 -8.75 8.40 -2.72
#